data_AF-A0A023FG43-F1
#
_entry.id   AF-A0A023FG43-F1
#
_cell.length_a   1.000
_cell.length_b   1.000
_cell.length_c   1.000
_cell.angle_alpha   90.00
_cell.angle_beta   90.00
_cell.angle_gamma   90.00
#
_symmetry.space_group_name_H-M   'P 1'
#
loop_
_entity.id
_entity.type
_entity.pdbx_description
1 polymer ?
#
loop_
_entity_poly.entity_id
_entity_poly.type
_entity_poly.pdbx_seq_one_letter_code
_entity_poly.pdbx_strand_id
1 'polypeptide(L)'
;MTLFHFGNCVALAYVPYLLTYKYSGLSEYGAFWKCVQAAAMYIVMQLCKMLILATFFPPGDVSSVGGFDVLGEFLKATVDLADLVGLHLVMTKVAGKGETKFLVAGLGWASAELLMTRFVPLWVGARGMEFDWRYVQLSFDSNISLVNHISTATLVWLWNRHDLRKVHLPVVTVLLAITCYRSLLIELMVQTLAFGPWLVLAVKLMAAISVGLSALHIYLSLTQSMNSY
;
A
#
# COMPACT_ATOMS: atom_id res chain seq x y z
N MET A 1 -18.97 25.41 6.84
CA MET A 1 -17.63 24.98 7.32
C MET A 1 -17.37 23.50 7.03
N THR A 2 -18.32 22.59 7.23
CA THR A 2 -18.16 21.14 7.02
C THR A 2 -17.73 20.74 5.59
N LEU A 3 -18.35 21.32 4.56
CA LEU A 3 -17.96 21.09 3.14
C LEU A 3 -16.53 21.56 2.83
N PHE A 4 -16.06 22.62 3.49
CA PHE A 4 -14.71 23.14 3.30
C PHE A 4 -13.67 22.18 3.89
N HIS A 5 -13.91 21.66 5.09
CA HIS A 5 -13.02 20.66 5.72
C HIS A 5 -13.00 19.34 4.95
N PHE A 6 -14.16 18.88 4.49
CA PHE A 6 -14.26 17.71 3.63
C PHE A 6 -13.49 17.91 2.31
N GLY A 7 -13.75 19.02 1.62
CA GLY A 7 -13.06 19.37 0.39
C GLY A 7 -11.54 19.41 0.57
N ASN A 8 -11.04 19.98 1.67
CA ASN A 8 -9.62 20.02 1.98
C ASN A 8 -9.02 18.63 2.25
N CYS A 9 -9.70 17.77 3.03
CA CYS A 9 -9.19 16.42 3.32
C CYS A 9 -9.22 15.54 2.07
N VAL A 10 -10.30 15.61 1.28
CA VAL A 10 -10.39 14.91 -0.01
C VAL A 10 -9.34 15.43 -0.97
N ALA A 11 -9.14 16.74 -1.09
CA ALA A 11 -8.08 17.29 -1.92
C ALA A 11 -6.70 16.79 -1.45
N LEU A 12 -6.42 16.84 -0.15
CA LEU A 12 -5.15 16.38 0.43
C LEU A 12 -4.88 14.89 0.16
N ALA A 13 -5.93 14.06 0.14
CA ALA A 13 -5.82 12.63 -0.13
C ALA A 13 -5.75 12.30 -1.63
N TYR A 14 -6.56 12.93 -2.48
CA TYR A 14 -6.68 12.56 -3.91
C TYR A 14 -5.72 13.31 -4.83
N VAL A 15 -5.30 14.54 -4.48
CA VAL A 15 -4.41 15.33 -5.34
C VAL A 15 -3.11 14.58 -5.64
N PRO A 16 -2.40 13.97 -4.69
CA PRO A 16 -1.17 13.22 -4.99
C PRO A 16 -1.38 12.04 -5.95
N TYR A 17 -2.54 11.38 -5.91
CA TYR A 17 -2.90 10.29 -6.83
C TYR A 17 -3.12 10.82 -8.25
N LEU A 18 -3.75 11.99 -8.40
CA LEU A 18 -3.94 12.64 -9.70
C LEU A 18 -2.62 13.17 -10.27
N LEU A 19 -1.77 13.75 -9.42
CA LEU A 19 -0.45 14.23 -9.81
C LEU A 19 0.43 13.07 -10.28
N THR A 20 0.47 11.96 -9.54
CA THR A 20 1.23 10.76 -9.97
C THR A 20 0.69 10.17 -11.26
N TYR A 21 -0.64 10.09 -11.45
CA TYR A 21 -1.21 9.65 -12.74
C TYR A 21 -0.79 10.55 -13.92
N LYS A 22 -0.82 11.87 -13.73
CA LYS A 22 -0.55 12.83 -14.81
C LYS A 22 0.94 13.02 -15.11
N TYR A 23 1.78 13.14 -14.08
CA TYR A 23 3.20 13.45 -14.24
C TYR A 23 4.09 12.23 -14.47
N SER A 24 3.60 11.02 -14.23
CA SER A 24 4.37 9.80 -14.54
C SER A 24 4.16 9.28 -15.98
N GLY A 25 3.55 10.07 -16.87
CA GLY A 25 3.34 9.73 -18.29
C GLY A 25 2.27 8.66 -18.54
N LEU A 26 1.62 8.11 -17.50
CA LEU A 26 0.57 7.10 -17.62
C LEU A 26 -0.62 7.56 -18.47
N SER A 27 -0.94 8.86 -18.42
CA SER A 27 -2.00 9.45 -19.22
C SER A 27 -1.73 9.39 -20.72
N GLU A 28 -0.46 9.44 -21.13
CA GLU A 28 -0.06 9.39 -22.55
C GLU A 28 -0.18 7.98 -23.13
N TYR A 29 0.03 6.96 -22.30
CA TYR A 29 -0.12 5.55 -22.68
C TYR A 29 -1.57 5.05 -22.66
N GLY A 30 -2.56 5.93 -22.40
CA GLY A 30 -3.96 5.51 -22.26
C GLY A 30 -4.17 4.50 -21.13
N ALA A 31 -3.35 4.55 -20.08
CA ALA A 31 -3.29 3.53 -19.05
C ALA A 31 -4.48 3.52 -18.07
N PHE A 32 -5.44 4.44 -18.23
CA PHE A 32 -6.62 4.57 -17.37
C PHE A 32 -7.35 3.24 -17.19
N TRP A 33 -7.69 2.56 -18.29
CA TRP A 33 -8.45 1.31 -18.22
C TRP A 33 -7.66 0.17 -17.57
N LYS A 34 -6.33 0.19 -17.72
CA LYS A 34 -5.44 -0.77 -17.06
C LYS A 34 -5.33 -0.50 -15.55
N CYS A 35 -5.35 0.77 -15.15
CA CYS A 35 -5.42 1.19 -13.76
C CYS A 35 -6.75 0.76 -13.12
N VAL A 36 -7.88 0.94 -13.82
CA VAL A 36 -9.20 0.47 -13.39
C VAL A 36 -9.23 -1.06 -13.27
N GLN A 37 -8.61 -1.79 -14.20
CA GLN A 37 -8.49 -3.24 -14.12
C GLN A 37 -7.66 -3.68 -12.89
N ALA A 38 -6.56 -2.99 -12.59
CA ALA A 38 -5.76 -3.24 -11.39
C ALA A 38 -6.57 -2.96 -10.11
N ALA A 39 -7.33 -1.87 -10.09
CA ALA A 39 -8.23 -1.53 -8.99
C ALA A 39 -9.33 -2.59 -8.78
N ALA A 40 -9.91 -3.13 -9.86
CA ALA A 40 -10.89 -4.20 -9.77
C ALA A 40 -10.29 -5.49 -9.17
N MET A 41 -9.06 -5.84 -9.56
CA MET A 41 -8.35 -6.98 -8.97
C MET A 41 -8.06 -6.79 -7.48
N TYR A 42 -7.75 -5.57 -7.03
CA TYR A 42 -7.64 -5.27 -5.60
C TYR A 42 -8.94 -5.57 -4.86
N ILE A 43 -10.08 -5.11 -5.38
CA ILE A 43 -11.39 -5.32 -4.74
C ILE A 43 -11.69 -6.82 -4.58
N VAL A 44 -11.41 -7.61 -5.63
CA VAL A 44 -11.58 -9.06 -5.58
C VAL A 44 -10.67 -9.70 -4.55
N MET A 45 -9.38 -9.36 -4.53
CA MET A 45 -8.42 -9.89 -3.55
C MET A 45 -8.79 -9.51 -2.13
N GLN A 46 -9.18 -8.27 -1.91
CA GLN A 46 -9.62 -7.78 -0.60
C GLN A 46 -10.89 -8.51 -0.13
N LEU A 47 -11.84 -8.80 -1.03
CA LEU A 47 -13.03 -9.58 -0.69
C LEU A 47 -12.66 -11.03 -0.32
N CYS A 48 -11.80 -11.69 -1.11
CA CYS A 48 -11.31 -13.03 -0.80
C CYS A 48 -10.58 -13.06 0.55
N LYS A 49 -9.72 -12.08 0.81
CA LYS A 49 -8.99 -11.90 2.08
C LYS A 49 -9.95 -11.76 3.25
N MET A 50 -10.96 -10.89 3.14
CA MET A 50 -11.95 -10.71 4.21
C MET A 50 -12.79 -11.96 4.46
N LEU A 51 -13.10 -12.74 3.42
CA LEU A 51 -13.78 -14.03 3.58
C LEU A 51 -12.90 -15.07 4.30
N ILE A 52 -11.62 -15.17 3.96
CA ILE A 52 -10.65 -16.05 4.63
C ILE A 52 -10.51 -15.64 6.11
N LEU A 53 -10.33 -14.34 6.37
CA LEU A 53 -10.22 -13.82 7.72
C LEU A 53 -11.48 -14.12 8.55
N ALA A 54 -12.68 -13.90 7.98
CA ALA A 54 -13.93 -14.15 8.69
C ALA A 54 -14.22 -15.64 8.94
N THR A 55 -13.76 -16.53 8.06
CA THR A 55 -14.01 -17.98 8.17
C THR A 55 -13.03 -18.69 9.09
N PHE A 56 -11.74 -18.36 9.00
CA PHE A 56 -10.69 -19.01 9.79
C PHE A 56 -10.37 -18.28 11.11
N PHE A 57 -10.67 -16.98 11.19
CA PHE A 57 -10.45 -16.16 12.39
C PHE A 57 -11.76 -15.48 12.83
N PRO A 58 -12.79 -16.26 13.24
CA PRO A 58 -14.03 -15.67 13.73
C PRO A 58 -13.75 -14.74 14.92
N PRO A 59 -14.51 -13.65 15.10
CA PRO A 59 -14.34 -12.71 16.21
C PRO A 59 -14.85 -13.27 17.56
N GLY A 60 -14.48 -14.51 17.91
CA GLY A 60 -14.90 -15.21 19.12
C GLY A 60 -13.71 -15.77 19.92
N ASP A 61 -13.62 -15.35 21.19
CA ASP A 61 -12.89 -15.94 22.33
C ASP A 61 -11.35 -15.90 22.37
N VAL A 62 -10.73 -14.73 22.16
CA VAL A 62 -9.37 -14.44 22.71
C VAL A 62 -9.40 -13.36 23.79
N SER A 63 -10.56 -13.20 24.43
CA SER A 63 -10.74 -12.38 25.63
C SER A 63 -10.79 -13.22 26.90
N SER A 64 -9.82 -14.13 27.06
CA SER A 64 -9.44 -14.60 28.39
C SER A 64 -8.05 -14.06 28.72
N VAL A 65 -8.04 -12.94 29.44
CA VAL A 65 -6.90 -12.41 30.21
C VAL A 65 -5.73 -11.84 29.39
N GLY A 66 -5.88 -10.59 28.91
CA GLY A 66 -4.79 -9.61 28.77
C GLY A 66 -3.56 -9.95 27.91
N GLY A 67 -3.55 -11.08 27.19
CA GLY A 67 -2.46 -11.51 26.33
C GLY A 67 -2.68 -11.06 24.89
N PHE A 68 -1.65 -10.45 24.31
CA PHE A 68 -1.58 -10.19 22.88
C PHE A 68 -1.40 -11.51 22.12
N ASP A 69 -2.33 -11.84 21.24
CA ASP A 69 -2.26 -13.05 20.42
C ASP A 69 -1.33 -12.84 19.22
N VAL A 70 -0.02 -12.86 19.50
CA VAL A 70 1.05 -12.74 18.51
C VAL A 70 0.87 -13.75 17.38
N LEU A 71 0.43 -14.96 17.70
CA LEU A 71 0.27 -16.03 16.73
C LEU A 71 -0.92 -15.76 15.80
N GLY A 72 -2.06 -15.32 16.35
CA GLY A 72 -3.21 -14.88 15.56
C GLY A 72 -2.88 -13.70 14.64
N GLU A 73 -2.16 -12.69 15.13
CA GLU A 73 -1.73 -11.56 14.31
C GLU A 73 -0.71 -11.94 13.24
N PHE A 74 0.23 -12.83 13.58
CA PHE A 74 1.17 -13.37 12.61
C PHE A 74 0.44 -14.13 11.48
N LEU A 75 -0.53 -14.97 11.83
CA LEU A 75 -1.34 -15.69 10.85
C LEU A 75 -2.16 -14.73 9.98
N LYS A 76 -2.77 -13.69 10.56
CA LYS A 76 -3.43 -12.63 9.77
C LYS A 76 -2.46 -11.95 8.81
N ALA A 77 -1.25 -11.63 9.25
CA ALA A 77 -0.21 -11.05 8.41
C ALA A 77 0.25 -12.01 7.29
N THR A 78 0.17 -13.33 7.48
CA THR A 78 0.42 -14.27 6.37
C THR A 78 -0.66 -14.24 5.29
N VAL A 79 -1.90 -13.88 5.63
CA VAL A 79 -2.96 -13.67 4.63
C VAL A 79 -2.63 -12.46 3.74
N ASP A 80 -1.91 -11.46 4.27
CA ASP A 80 -1.45 -10.30 3.49
C ASP A 80 -0.44 -10.66 2.38
N LEU A 81 0.18 -11.85 2.42
CA LEU A 81 1.00 -12.34 1.30
C LEU A 81 0.17 -12.60 0.04
N ALA A 82 -1.13 -12.86 0.18
CA ALA A 82 -2.03 -13.02 -0.97
C ALA A 82 -2.11 -11.73 -1.81
N ASP A 83 -1.95 -10.56 -1.20
CA ASP A 83 -1.95 -9.28 -1.91
C ASP A 83 -0.74 -9.16 -2.85
N LEU A 84 0.43 -9.74 -2.49
CA LEU A 84 1.59 -9.80 -3.39
C LEU A 84 1.32 -10.68 -4.62
N VAL A 85 0.62 -11.81 -4.43
CA VAL A 85 0.21 -12.67 -5.54
C VAL A 85 -0.77 -11.91 -6.45
N GLY A 86 -1.72 -11.18 -5.87
CA GLY A 86 -2.63 -10.31 -6.61
C GLY A 86 -1.89 -9.27 -7.45
N LEU A 87 -0.92 -8.57 -6.87
CA LEU A 87 -0.08 -7.60 -7.58
C LEU A 87 0.72 -8.25 -8.71
N HIS A 88 1.30 -9.44 -8.50
CA HIS A 88 2.01 -10.18 -9.54
C HIS A 88 1.07 -10.53 -10.71
N LEU A 89 -0.12 -11.07 -10.42
CA LEU A 89 -1.12 -11.40 -11.43
C LEU A 89 -1.53 -10.17 -12.24
N VAL A 90 -1.77 -9.03 -11.60
CA VAL A 90 -2.08 -7.77 -12.29
C VAL A 90 -0.95 -7.39 -13.25
N MET A 91 0.31 -7.46 -12.80
CA MET A 91 1.46 -7.13 -13.64
C MET A 91 1.65 -8.06 -14.84
N THR A 92 1.24 -9.34 -14.75
CA THR A 92 1.25 -10.24 -15.91
C THR A 92 0.19 -9.87 -16.97
N LYS A 93 -0.92 -9.24 -16.55
CA LYS A 93 -2.02 -8.83 -17.44
C LYS A 93 -1.84 -7.44 -18.04
N VAL A 94 -1.01 -6.60 -17.43
CA VAL A 94 -0.65 -5.28 -17.99
C VAL A 94 0.48 -5.44 -19.00
N ALA A 95 0.15 -5.21 -20.28
CA ALA A 95 1.14 -5.12 -21.36
C ALA A 95 1.78 -3.72 -21.38
N GLY A 96 3.09 -3.63 -21.59
CA GLY A 96 3.82 -2.37 -21.59
C GLY A 96 5.29 -2.52 -21.19
N LYS A 97 6.02 -1.39 -21.18
CA LYS A 97 7.38 -1.31 -20.60
C LYS A 97 7.34 -1.63 -19.11
N GLY A 98 8.44 -2.13 -18.56
CA GLY A 98 8.53 -2.47 -17.12
C GLY A 98 8.08 -1.33 -16.20
N GLU A 99 8.54 -0.12 -16.51
CA GLU A 99 8.20 1.13 -15.80
C GLU A 99 6.71 1.39 -15.70
N THR A 100 5.97 1.18 -16.79
CA THR A 100 4.53 1.41 -16.79
C THR A 100 3.78 0.29 -16.09
N LYS A 101 4.28 -0.95 -16.12
CA LYS A 101 3.61 -2.11 -15.50
C LYS A 101 3.48 -1.97 -13.98
N PHE A 102 4.60 -1.79 -13.27
CA PHE A 102 4.55 -1.72 -11.80
C PHE A 102 3.86 -0.44 -11.34
N LEU A 103 3.99 0.66 -12.10
CA LEU A 103 3.36 1.93 -11.75
C LEU A 103 1.83 1.89 -11.93
N VAL A 104 1.31 1.31 -13.01
CA VAL A 104 -0.13 1.07 -13.20
C VAL A 104 -0.66 0.16 -12.10
N ALA A 105 0.04 -0.94 -11.80
CA ALA A 105 -0.38 -1.89 -10.78
C ALA A 105 -0.42 -1.22 -9.39
N GLY A 106 0.66 -0.54 -8.99
CA GLY A 106 0.75 0.12 -7.68
C GLY A 106 -0.24 1.27 -7.52
N LEU A 107 -0.39 2.14 -8.53
CA LEU A 107 -1.34 3.26 -8.49
C LEU A 107 -2.80 2.77 -8.50
N GLY A 108 -3.11 1.77 -9.32
CA GLY A 108 -4.45 1.17 -9.37
C GLY A 108 -4.82 0.50 -8.04
N TRP A 109 -3.87 -0.23 -7.45
CA TRP A 109 -4.06 -0.87 -6.15
C TRP A 109 -4.27 0.16 -5.03
N ALA A 110 -3.41 1.18 -4.96
CA ALA A 110 -3.51 2.24 -3.96
C ALA A 110 -4.80 3.07 -4.11
N SER A 111 -5.21 3.38 -5.35
CA SER A 111 -6.43 4.16 -5.58
C SER A 111 -7.69 3.38 -5.19
N ALA A 112 -7.69 2.06 -5.40
CA ALA A 112 -8.77 1.19 -4.95
C ALA A 112 -8.82 1.09 -3.42
N GLU A 113 -7.66 0.96 -2.75
CA GLU A 113 -7.57 1.01 -1.29
C GLU A 113 -8.10 2.34 -0.76
N LEU A 114 -7.66 3.47 -1.31
CA LEU A 114 -8.13 4.81 -0.92
C LEU A 114 -9.65 4.93 -1.01
N LEU A 115 -10.22 4.51 -2.15
CA LEU A 115 -11.65 4.57 -2.39
C LEU A 115 -12.43 3.68 -1.42
N MET A 116 -11.98 2.44 -1.20
CA MET A 116 -12.72 1.50 -0.36
C MET A 116 -12.58 1.78 1.14
N THR A 117 -11.40 2.20 1.59
CA THR A 117 -11.11 2.31 3.03
C THR A 117 -11.30 3.72 3.59
N ARG A 118 -11.12 4.76 2.78
CA ARG A 118 -11.06 6.14 3.28
C ARG A 118 -12.17 7.04 2.74
N PHE A 119 -12.83 6.68 1.65
CA PHE A 119 -13.96 7.46 1.13
C PHE A 119 -15.11 7.54 2.13
N VAL A 120 -15.55 6.41 2.70
CA VAL A 120 -16.68 6.38 3.65
C VAL A 120 -16.37 7.16 4.93
N PRO A 121 -15.22 6.97 5.63
CA PRO A 121 -14.89 7.79 6.79
C PRO A 121 -14.81 9.29 6.49
N LEU A 122 -14.24 9.69 5.35
CA LEU A 122 -14.18 11.10 4.96
C LEU A 122 -15.57 11.67 4.66
N TRP A 123 -16.42 10.90 3.98
CA TRP A 123 -17.81 11.29 3.67
C TRP A 123 -18.65 11.45 4.94
N VAL A 124 -18.57 10.50 5.87
CA VAL A 124 -19.28 10.59 7.16
C VAL A 124 -18.72 11.72 8.01
N GLY A 125 -17.40 11.95 7.98
CA GLY A 125 -16.76 13.09 8.63
C GLY A 125 -17.25 14.44 8.13
N ALA A 126 -17.60 14.55 6.85
CA ALA A 126 -18.21 15.74 6.26
C ALA A 126 -19.60 16.08 6.84
N ARG A 127 -20.26 15.09 7.46
CA ARG A 127 -21.58 15.28 8.10
C ARG A 127 -21.47 15.67 9.57
N GLY A 128 -20.29 15.56 10.18
CA GLY A 128 -20.02 16.01 11.56
C GLY A 128 -19.94 17.53 11.65
N MET A 129 -20.38 18.09 12.78
CA MET A 129 -20.34 19.54 13.03
C MET A 129 -19.00 20.05 13.55
N GLU A 130 -18.10 19.15 13.99
CA GLU A 130 -16.83 19.48 14.63
C GLU A 130 -15.63 18.96 13.83
N PHE A 131 -14.52 19.70 13.85
CA PHE A 131 -13.32 19.39 13.08
C PHE A 131 -12.36 18.54 13.92
N ASP A 132 -12.14 17.30 13.48
CA ASP A 132 -11.19 16.37 14.09
C ASP A 132 -9.89 16.22 13.29
N TRP A 133 -8.77 16.21 14.00
CA TRP A 133 -7.43 15.96 13.43
C TRP A 133 -7.30 14.55 12.85
N ARG A 134 -8.20 13.65 13.23
CA ARG A 134 -8.30 12.28 12.73
C ARG A 134 -8.45 12.22 11.20
N TYR A 135 -9.26 13.11 10.60
CA TYR A 135 -9.48 13.09 9.16
C TYR A 135 -8.26 13.60 8.36
N VAL A 136 -7.53 14.56 8.93
CA VAL A 136 -6.26 15.03 8.38
C VAL A 136 -5.20 13.92 8.45
N GLN A 137 -5.10 13.23 9.59
CA GLN A 137 -4.23 12.07 9.75
C GLN A 137 -4.57 10.96 8.76
N LEU A 138 -5.86 10.66 8.56
CA LEU A 138 -6.32 9.69 7.57
C LEU A 138 -5.91 10.09 6.14
N SER A 139 -5.97 11.38 5.82
CA SER A 139 -5.57 11.93 4.52
C SER A 139 -4.06 11.88 4.30
N PHE A 140 -3.25 11.99 5.36
CA PHE A 140 -1.80 11.74 5.26
C PHE A 140 -1.47 10.26 5.16
N ASP A 141 -2.15 9.40 5.93
CA ASP A 141 -1.98 7.94 5.90
C ASP A 141 -2.30 7.40 4.49
N SER A 142 -3.42 7.84 3.90
CA SER A 142 -3.44 8.46 2.57
C SER A 142 -2.31 8.19 1.59
N ASN A 143 -1.45 9.19 1.62
CA ASN A 143 -0.34 9.42 0.73
C ASN A 143 0.84 8.50 1.09
N ILE A 144 0.96 8.13 2.36
CA ILE A 144 1.96 7.14 2.80
C ILE A 144 1.64 5.77 2.21
N SER A 145 0.37 5.34 2.22
CA SER A 145 -0.06 4.10 1.57
C SER A 145 0.21 4.12 0.07
N LEU A 146 -0.02 5.24 -0.62
CA LEU A 146 0.31 5.39 -2.05
C LEU A 146 1.77 5.06 -2.33
N VAL A 147 2.69 5.71 -1.62
CA VAL A 147 4.13 5.48 -1.77
C VAL A 147 4.49 4.03 -1.47
N ASN A 148 3.89 3.46 -0.42
CA ASN A 148 4.15 2.07 -0.04
C ASN A 148 3.67 1.06 -1.10
N HIS A 149 2.48 1.24 -1.67
CA HIS A 149 1.95 0.35 -2.70
C HIS A 149 2.74 0.44 -4.01
N ILE A 150 3.15 1.64 -4.42
CA ILE A 150 4.04 1.81 -5.58
C ILE A 150 5.38 1.12 -5.30
N SER A 151 5.97 1.30 -4.12
CA SER A 151 7.23 0.66 -3.74
C SER A 151 7.12 -0.87 -3.71
N THR A 152 6.02 -1.40 -3.17
CA THR A 152 5.75 -2.83 -3.12
C THR A 152 5.56 -3.41 -4.53
N ALA A 153 4.83 -2.72 -5.40
CA ALA A 153 4.67 -3.13 -6.80
C ALA A 153 6.02 -3.15 -7.54
N THR A 154 6.88 -2.16 -7.31
CA THR A 154 8.25 -2.12 -7.86
C THR A 154 9.08 -3.31 -7.36
N LEU A 155 9.03 -3.62 -6.06
CA LEU A 155 9.75 -4.75 -5.48
C LEU A 155 9.26 -6.11 -6.02
N VAL A 156 7.94 -6.30 -6.14
CA VAL A 156 7.36 -7.52 -6.74
C VAL A 156 7.77 -7.66 -8.21
N TRP A 157 7.85 -6.54 -8.95
CA TRP A 157 8.33 -6.55 -10.32
C TRP A 157 9.83 -6.90 -10.42
N LEU A 158 10.66 -6.32 -9.55
CA LEU A 158 12.09 -6.63 -9.46
C LEU A 158 12.34 -8.10 -9.06
N TRP A 159 11.52 -8.64 -8.16
CA TRP A 159 11.59 -10.03 -7.70
C TRP A 159 11.42 -11.04 -8.83
N ASN A 160 10.46 -10.81 -9.72
CA ASN A 160 10.12 -11.73 -10.81
C ASN A 160 11.07 -11.60 -12.02
N ARG A 161 12.05 -10.69 -11.96
CA ARG A 161 12.91 -10.39 -13.10
C ARG A 161 14.18 -11.25 -13.10
N HIS A 162 14.43 -11.93 -14.23
CA HIS A 162 15.60 -12.79 -14.39
C HIS A 162 16.93 -12.05 -14.59
N ASP A 163 16.90 -10.79 -15.04
CA ASP A 163 18.09 -9.97 -15.30
C ASP A 163 18.72 -9.35 -14.04
N LEU A 164 18.08 -9.51 -12.87
CA LEU A 164 18.57 -8.92 -11.64
C LEU A 164 19.81 -9.67 -11.15
N ARG A 165 20.86 -8.92 -10.76
CA ARG A 165 22.05 -9.53 -10.14
C ARG A 165 21.62 -10.35 -8.93
N LYS A 166 22.11 -11.59 -8.84
CA LYS A 166 21.80 -12.53 -7.74
C LYS A 166 22.06 -11.96 -6.34
N VAL A 167 22.95 -10.95 -6.23
CA VAL A 167 23.26 -10.23 -4.99
C VAL A 167 22.10 -9.33 -4.51
N HIS A 168 21.33 -8.72 -5.42
CA HIS A 168 20.21 -7.86 -5.04
C HIS A 168 18.93 -8.63 -4.74
N LEU A 169 18.79 -9.86 -5.25
CA LEU A 169 17.64 -10.71 -4.99
C LEU A 169 17.35 -10.90 -3.49
N PRO A 170 18.29 -11.31 -2.61
CA PRO A 170 18.04 -11.44 -1.16
C PRO A 170 17.58 -10.15 -0.51
N VAL A 171 18.10 -9.00 -0.96
CA VAL A 171 17.68 -7.69 -0.44
C VAL A 171 16.22 -7.42 -0.80
N VAL A 172 15.80 -7.75 -2.02
CA VAL A 172 14.39 -7.64 -2.45
C VAL A 172 13.50 -8.61 -1.66
N THR A 173 13.96 -9.85 -1.36
CA THR A 173 13.18 -10.80 -0.52
C THR A 173 12.84 -10.15 0.83
N VAL A 174 13.86 -9.56 1.47
CA VAL A 174 13.78 -9.04 2.83
C VAL A 174 12.90 -7.80 2.87
N LEU A 175 13.06 -6.90 1.89
CA LEU A 175 12.20 -5.72 1.78
C LEU A 175 10.74 -6.09 1.55
N LEU A 176 10.45 -7.10 0.71
CA LEU A 176 9.08 -7.61 0.51
C LEU A 176 8.49 -8.22 1.79
N ALA A 177 9.29 -8.99 2.54
CA ALA A 177 8.85 -9.52 3.82
C ALA A 177 8.53 -8.39 4.81
N ILE A 178 9.39 -7.38 4.91
CA ILE A 178 9.16 -6.21 5.78
C ILE A 178 7.87 -5.46 5.39
N THR A 179 7.58 -5.31 4.10
CA THR A 179 6.34 -4.64 3.67
C THR A 179 5.08 -5.44 4.00
N CYS A 180 5.13 -6.78 3.91
CA CYS A 180 3.99 -7.64 4.27
C CYS A 180 3.73 -7.64 5.78
N TYR A 181 4.77 -7.78 6.61
CA TYR A 181 4.62 -7.81 8.07
C TYR A 181 4.50 -6.41 8.70
N ARG A 182 4.40 -5.36 7.90
CA ARG A 182 4.31 -3.97 8.38
C ARG A 182 3.16 -3.75 9.35
N SER A 183 1.97 -4.33 9.09
CA SER A 183 0.81 -4.16 9.98
C SER A 183 1.12 -4.66 11.39
N LEU A 184 1.64 -5.88 11.47
CA LEU A 184 2.07 -6.52 12.71
C LEU A 184 3.16 -5.72 13.43
N LEU A 185 4.17 -5.23 12.69
CA LEU A 185 5.24 -4.43 13.29
C LEU A 185 4.73 -3.13 13.90
N ILE A 186 3.75 -2.48 13.26
CA ILE A 186 3.14 -1.25 13.77
C ILE A 186 2.27 -1.55 15.00
N GLU A 187 1.47 -2.61 14.98
CA GLU A 187 0.64 -3.03 16.12
C GLU A 187 1.50 -3.35 17.35
N LEU A 188 2.59 -4.10 17.16
CA LEU A 188 3.56 -4.40 18.21
C LEU A 188 4.21 -3.12 18.77
N MET A 189 4.60 -2.17 17.92
CA MET A 189 5.17 -0.90 18.36
C MET A 189 4.18 -0.03 19.14
N VAL A 190 2.93 0.04 18.68
CA VAL A 190 1.88 0.80 19.37
C VAL A 190 1.61 0.22 20.75
N GLN A 191 1.57 -1.11 20.87
CA GLN A 191 1.33 -1.77 22.14
C GLN A 191 2.49 -1.66 23.12
N THR A 192 3.73 -1.75 22.65
CA THR A 192 4.92 -1.72 23.51
C THR A 192 5.31 -0.31 23.96
N LEU A 193 5.17 0.70 23.09
CA LEU A 193 5.61 2.07 23.36
C LEU A 193 4.47 3.08 23.57
N ALA A 194 3.20 2.65 23.50
CA ALA A 194 2.01 3.50 23.65
C ALA A 194 2.08 4.80 22.81
N PHE A 195 2.52 4.66 21.56
CA PHE A 195 2.77 5.81 20.69
C PHE A 195 1.49 6.58 20.34
N GLY A 196 1.60 7.91 20.36
CA GLY A 196 0.52 8.79 19.90
C GLY A 196 0.28 8.70 18.38
N PRO A 197 -0.90 9.09 17.88
CA PRO A 197 -1.29 8.93 16.47
C PRO A 197 -0.33 9.59 15.47
N TRP A 198 0.22 10.76 15.84
CA TRP A 198 1.18 11.49 15.01
C TRP A 198 2.52 10.78 14.88
N LEU A 199 2.98 10.13 15.95
CA LEU A 199 4.23 9.38 15.91
C LEU A 199 4.07 8.10 15.08
N VAL A 200 2.92 7.41 15.19
CA VAL A 200 2.60 6.25 14.34
C VAL A 200 2.64 6.64 12.86
N LEU A 201 2.06 7.79 12.52
CA LEU A 201 2.12 8.33 11.16
C LEU A 201 3.58 8.61 10.71
N ALA A 202 4.40 9.18 11.58
CA ALA A 202 5.81 9.46 11.30
C ALA A 202 6.62 8.17 11.08
N VAL A 203 6.43 7.14 11.91
CA VAL A 203 7.07 5.83 11.74
C VAL A 203 6.64 5.18 10.43
N LYS A 204 5.35 5.21 10.11
CA LYS A 204 4.81 4.73 8.82
C LYS A 204 5.46 5.44 7.64
N LEU A 205 5.62 6.76 7.72
CA LEU A 205 6.26 7.57 6.67
C LEU A 205 7.74 7.20 6.51
N MET A 206 8.49 7.11 7.62
CA MET A 206 9.91 6.74 7.60
C MET A 206 10.13 5.36 6.99
N ALA A 207 9.29 4.39 7.34
CA ALA A 207 9.34 3.05 6.76
C ALA A 207 8.99 3.05 5.26
N ALA A 208 7.97 3.80 4.83
CA ALA A 208 7.61 3.90 3.42
C ALA A 208 8.73 4.56 2.59
N ILE A 209 9.37 5.61 3.12
CA ILE A 209 10.50 6.28 2.46
C ILE A 209 11.71 5.36 2.37
N SER A 210 12.07 4.63 3.43
CA SER A 210 13.24 3.75 3.40
C SER A 210 13.08 2.60 2.40
N VAL A 211 11.88 2.00 2.34
CA VAL A 211 11.54 0.98 1.34
C VAL A 211 11.51 1.58 -0.06
N GLY A 212 10.93 2.76 -0.25
CA GLY A 212 10.87 3.43 -1.55
C GLY A 212 12.25 3.81 -2.10
N LEU A 213 13.13 4.35 -1.25
CA LEU A 213 14.50 4.72 -1.64
C LEU A 213 15.35 3.49 -1.97
N SER A 214 15.22 2.41 -1.21
CA SER A 214 15.93 1.16 -1.49
C SER A 214 15.45 0.50 -2.78
N ALA A 215 14.13 0.46 -3.03
CA ALA A 215 13.56 -0.01 -4.29
C ALA A 215 14.05 0.83 -5.49
N LEU A 216 14.07 2.17 -5.33
CA LEU A 216 14.58 3.08 -6.36
C LEU A 216 16.07 2.85 -6.63
N HIS A 217 16.89 2.69 -5.60
CA HIS A 217 18.32 2.44 -5.76
C HIS A 217 18.60 1.14 -6.54
N ILE A 218 17.87 0.06 -6.21
CA ILE A 218 17.99 -1.22 -6.93
C ILE A 218 17.52 -1.07 -8.38
N TYR A 219 16.42 -0.34 -8.60
CA TYR A 219 15.92 -0.05 -9.95
C TYR A 219 16.93 0.72 -10.80
N LEU A 220 17.52 1.80 -10.26
CA LEU A 220 18.52 2.59 -10.98
C LEU A 220 19.79 1.78 -11.28
N SER A 221 20.23 0.94 -10.33
CA SER A 221 21.37 0.05 -10.53
C SER A 221 21.13 -0.93 -11.69
N LEU A 222 19.91 -1.45 -11.81
CA LEU A 222 19.51 -2.30 -12.93
C LEU A 222 19.58 -1.53 -14.26
N THR A 223 18.99 -0.33 -14.34
CA THR A 223 18.97 0.48 -15.57
C THR A 223 20.37 0.88 -16.02
N GLN A 224 21.26 1.24 -15.09
CA GLN A 224 22.66 1.54 -15.39
C GLN A 224 23.40 0.33 -15.97
N SER A 225 23.13 -0.87 -15.42
CA SER A 225 23.74 -2.10 -15.94
C SER A 225 23.27 -2.44 -17.35
N MET A 226 22.03 -2.12 -17.71
CA MET A 226 21.50 -2.33 -19.05
C MET A 226 22.04 -1.33 -20.08
N ASN A 227 22.30 -0.09 -19.69
CA ASN A 227 22.86 0.95 -20.58
C ASN A 227 24.38 0.85 -20.78
N SER A 228 25.08 0.03 -19.98
CA SER A 228 26.54 -0.16 -20.09
C SER A 228 26.93 -1.27 -21.09
N TYR A 229 25.94 -1.90 -21.73
CA TYR A 229 26.08 -2.86 -22.83
C TYR A 229 25.52 -2.25 -24.12
#